data_AF-A0A348Y9Y0-F1
#
_entry.id   AF-A0A348Y9Y0-F1
#
_cell.length_a   1.000
_cell.length_b   1.000
_cell.length_c   1.000
_cell.angle_alpha   90.00
_cell.angle_beta   90.00
_cell.angle_gamma   90.00
#
_symmetry.space_group_name_H-M   'P 1'
#
loop_
_entity.id
_entity.type
_entity.pdbx_description
1 polymer ?
#
loop_
_entity_poly.entity_id
_entity_poly.type
_entity_poly.pdbx_seq_one_letter_code
_entity_poly.pdbx_strand_id
1 'polypeptide(L)'
;MIKGVVMKLWMSAEINGGIGEPVPHALNFVEDEINLFIDGKDYDIDLDKWRCIAILMKDKVDQERYCEVIKYSSKTKKMDFKLQIDYPDFANGDAKRQQQLIYEMLMRSLDLLIEKGLNEAGIESLRQDTQSVALKHGWITTH
;
A
#
# COMPACT_ATOMS: atom_id res chain seq x y z
N MET A 1 -12.01 26.88 9.23
CA MET A 1 -11.74 25.44 9.37
C MET A 1 -11.29 24.91 8.03
N ILE A 2 -10.03 24.49 7.92
CA ILE A 2 -9.60 23.67 6.78
C ILE A 2 -10.30 22.33 7.02
N LYS A 3 -11.18 21.90 6.12
CA LYS A 3 -11.73 20.55 6.18
C LYS A 3 -10.55 19.59 6.05
N GLY A 4 -10.34 18.76 7.07
CA GLY A 4 -9.45 17.61 6.98
C GLY A 4 -9.72 16.82 5.71
N VAL A 5 -8.66 16.38 5.04
CA VAL A 5 -8.84 15.46 3.92
C VAL A 5 -9.13 14.10 4.52
N VAL A 6 -10.29 13.57 4.20
CA VAL A 6 -10.67 12.20 4.57
C VAL A 6 -9.76 11.22 3.85
N MET A 7 -9.14 10.31 4.59
CA MET A 7 -8.19 9.36 4.04
C MET A 7 -8.87 8.25 3.24
N LYS A 8 -8.23 7.84 2.15
CA LYS A 8 -8.63 6.69 1.35
C LYS A 8 -7.41 6.02 0.71
N LEU A 9 -7.35 4.69 0.79
CA LEU A 9 -6.41 3.86 0.06
C LEU A 9 -6.92 3.64 -1.38
N TRP A 10 -6.02 3.74 -2.34
CA TRP A 10 -6.25 3.36 -3.73
C TRP A 10 -5.06 2.58 -4.25
N MET A 11 -5.31 1.43 -4.86
CA MET A 11 -4.29 0.54 -5.37
C MET A 11 -4.47 0.21 -6.85
N SER A 12 -3.35 -0.09 -7.50
CA SER A 12 -3.32 -0.73 -8.80
C SER A 12 -2.05 -1.58 -8.92
N ALA A 13 -1.82 -2.21 -10.08
CA ALA A 13 -0.57 -2.93 -10.31
C ALA A 13 -0.04 -2.80 -11.74
N GLU A 14 1.28 -2.91 -11.84
CA GLU A 14 2.03 -3.17 -13.07
C GLU A 14 2.53 -4.62 -12.99
N ILE A 15 2.11 -5.46 -13.93
CA ILE A 15 2.30 -6.91 -13.84
C ILE A 15 2.95 -7.42 -15.13
N ASN A 16 4.00 -8.23 -14.99
CA ASN A 16 4.49 -9.10 -16.05
C ASN A 16 4.87 -10.47 -15.48
N GLY A 17 4.31 -11.57 -16.01
CA GLY A 17 4.68 -12.91 -15.54
C GLY A 17 3.64 -14.03 -15.62
N GLY A 18 2.39 -13.72 -15.95
CA GLY A 18 1.32 -14.73 -16.08
C GLY A 18 0.57 -15.06 -14.78
N ILE A 19 0.79 -14.30 -13.70
CA ILE A 19 -0.13 -14.26 -12.55
C ILE A 19 -1.34 -13.40 -12.91
N GLY A 20 -2.39 -14.07 -13.40
CA GLY A 20 -3.62 -13.42 -13.85
C GLY A 20 -4.50 -12.98 -12.68
N GLU A 21 -5.64 -13.65 -12.50
CA GLU A 21 -6.67 -13.33 -11.52
C GLU A 21 -6.21 -13.14 -10.06
N PRO A 22 -5.17 -13.83 -9.53
CA PRO A 22 -4.77 -13.65 -8.13
C PRO A 22 -4.38 -12.22 -7.76
N VAL A 23 -3.79 -11.46 -8.69
CA VAL A 23 -3.32 -10.10 -8.41
C VAL A 23 -4.47 -9.13 -8.13
N PRO A 24 -5.45 -8.93 -9.04
CA PRO A 24 -6.58 -8.05 -8.75
C PRO A 24 -7.43 -8.54 -7.56
N HIS A 25 -7.55 -9.87 -7.34
CA HIS A 25 -8.28 -10.38 -6.17
C HIS A 25 -7.62 -9.98 -4.86
N ALA A 26 -6.31 -10.19 -4.73
CA ALA A 26 -5.59 -9.83 -3.51
C ALA A 26 -5.55 -8.32 -3.29
N LEU A 27 -5.33 -7.52 -4.34
CA LEU A 27 -5.32 -6.06 -4.24
C LEU A 27 -6.69 -5.52 -3.83
N ASN A 28 -7.76 -5.91 -4.51
CA ASN A 28 -9.11 -5.42 -4.20
C ASN A 28 -9.50 -5.81 -2.77
N PHE A 29 -9.22 -7.04 -2.36
CA PHE A 29 -9.53 -7.49 -0.99
C PHE A 29 -8.82 -6.64 0.07
N VAL A 30 -7.51 -6.40 -0.09
CA VAL A 30 -6.74 -5.59 0.86
C VAL A 30 -7.20 -4.13 0.83
N GLU A 31 -7.43 -3.55 -0.36
CA GLU A 31 -7.94 -2.19 -0.51
C GLU A 31 -9.29 -2.02 0.19
N ASP A 32 -10.23 -2.93 -0.06
CA ASP A 32 -11.59 -2.87 0.48
C ASP A 32 -11.57 -3.00 2.01
N GLU A 33 -10.87 -3.99 2.56
CA GLU A 33 -10.84 -4.23 4.01
C GLU A 33 -10.15 -3.10 4.78
N ILE A 34 -9.11 -2.49 4.21
CA ILE A 34 -8.47 -1.32 4.82
C ILE A 34 -9.41 -0.10 4.73
N ASN A 35 -10.02 0.14 3.56
CA ASN A 35 -10.91 1.28 3.37
C ASN A 35 -12.17 1.20 4.24
N LEU A 36 -12.69 0.01 4.56
CA LEU A 36 -13.76 -0.13 5.55
C LEU A 36 -13.42 0.47 6.92
N PHE A 37 -12.13 0.59 7.24
CA PHE A 37 -11.66 1.07 8.53
C PHE A 37 -11.12 2.50 8.50
N ILE A 38 -10.50 2.94 7.40
CA ILE A 38 -9.83 4.25 7.31
C ILE A 38 -10.66 5.31 6.58
N ASP A 39 -11.62 4.90 5.73
CA ASP A 39 -12.47 5.85 5.00
C ASP A 39 -13.32 6.66 5.98
N GLY A 40 -13.41 7.97 5.75
CA GLY A 40 -14.04 8.92 6.67
C GLY A 40 -13.12 9.52 7.75
N LYS A 41 -11.94 8.96 8.01
CA LYS A 41 -11.03 9.44 9.05
C LYS A 41 -10.05 10.50 8.55
N ASP A 42 -9.76 11.46 9.41
CA ASP A 42 -8.70 12.46 9.20
C ASP A 42 -7.53 12.12 10.13
N TYR A 43 -6.35 11.94 9.54
CA TYR A 43 -5.12 11.62 10.24
C TYR A 43 -4.18 12.83 10.35
N ASP A 44 -4.60 14.03 9.93
CA ASP A 44 -3.75 15.23 9.87
C ASP A 44 -2.47 15.01 9.05
N ILE A 45 -2.62 14.33 7.91
CA ILE A 45 -1.57 14.08 6.93
C ILE A 45 -1.82 14.97 5.71
N ASP A 46 -0.78 15.63 5.20
CA ASP A 46 -0.87 16.49 4.01
C ASP A 46 -0.94 15.67 2.70
N LEU A 47 -1.92 14.78 2.63
CA LEU A 47 -2.08 13.80 1.57
C LEU A 47 -3.54 13.76 1.10
N ASP A 48 -3.75 13.86 -0.23
CA ASP A 48 -5.07 13.76 -0.85
C ASP A 48 -5.63 12.33 -0.74
N LYS A 49 -4.80 11.35 -1.09
CA LYS A 49 -5.10 9.91 -1.03
C LYS A 49 -3.83 9.10 -0.83
N TRP A 50 -3.95 7.97 -0.15
CA TRP A 50 -2.89 6.98 -0.06
C TRP A 50 -2.88 6.13 -1.32
N ARG A 51 -2.04 6.51 -2.30
CA ARG A 51 -1.97 5.87 -3.63
C ARG A 51 -0.73 4.99 -3.75
N CYS A 52 -0.93 3.70 -3.94
CA CYS A 52 0.16 2.74 -4.14
C CYS A 52 -0.07 1.89 -5.39
N ILE A 53 1.00 1.63 -6.15
CA ILE A 53 0.98 0.77 -7.33
C ILE A 53 1.96 -0.37 -7.09
N ALA A 54 1.47 -1.60 -7.03
CA ALA A 54 2.33 -2.76 -6.89
C ALA A 54 3.04 -3.08 -8.22
N ILE A 55 4.35 -3.29 -8.17
CA ILE A 55 5.14 -3.78 -9.31
C ILE A 55 5.43 -5.26 -9.07
N LEU A 56 4.91 -6.11 -9.95
CA LEU A 56 5.06 -7.57 -9.90
C LEU A 56 5.65 -8.06 -11.22
N MET A 57 6.98 -8.24 -11.24
CA MET A 57 7.72 -8.65 -12.42
C MET A 57 8.40 -9.99 -12.19
N LYS A 58 8.08 -10.98 -13.04
CA LYS A 58 8.64 -12.34 -12.95
C LYS A 58 10.14 -12.38 -13.21
N ASP A 59 10.56 -11.70 -14.27
CA ASP A 59 11.92 -11.80 -14.76
C ASP A 59 12.76 -10.65 -14.24
N LYS A 60 14.00 -10.93 -13.87
CA LYS A 60 14.93 -9.94 -13.30
C LYS A 60 15.14 -8.73 -14.21
N VAL A 61 15.17 -8.96 -15.54
CA VAL A 61 15.30 -7.88 -16.53
C VAL A 61 14.15 -6.88 -16.42
N ASP A 62 12.92 -7.37 -16.21
CA ASP A 62 11.77 -6.50 -16.02
C ASP A 62 11.75 -5.88 -14.62
N GLN A 63 12.20 -6.58 -13.58
CA GLN A 63 12.38 -5.97 -12.26
C GLN A 63 13.36 -4.79 -12.30
N GLU A 64 14.44 -4.89 -13.07
CA GLU A 64 15.41 -3.81 -13.26
C GLU A 64 14.87 -2.69 -14.16
N ARG A 65 13.97 -3.00 -15.10
CA ARG A 65 13.35 -2.01 -16.00
C ARG A 65 12.24 -1.23 -15.31
N TYR A 66 11.42 -1.91 -14.50
CA TYR A 66 10.32 -1.35 -13.73
C TYR A 66 10.79 -1.05 -12.31
N CYS A 67 11.65 -0.03 -12.22
CA CYS A 67 12.14 0.49 -10.95
C CYS A 67 11.01 1.10 -10.12
N GLU A 68 11.23 1.13 -8.80
CA GLU A 68 10.36 1.84 -7.90
C GLU A 68 10.31 3.35 -8.21
N VAL A 69 9.13 3.93 -8.02
CA VAL A 69 8.90 5.36 -8.18
C VAL A 69 8.38 5.88 -6.85
N ILE A 70 9.04 6.88 -6.27
CA ILE A 70 8.66 7.46 -4.97
C ILE A 70 8.46 8.96 -5.17
N LYS A 71 7.28 9.36 -5.62
CA LYS A 71 6.93 10.77 -5.89
C LYS A 71 5.90 11.28 -4.88
N TYR A 72 6.18 12.44 -4.30
CA TYR A 72 5.25 13.20 -3.48
C TYR A 72 5.34 14.69 -3.87
N SER A 73 4.19 15.37 -3.88
CA SER A 73 4.10 16.80 -4.17
C SER A 73 3.31 17.50 -3.06
N SER A 74 3.99 18.26 -2.20
CA SER A 74 3.34 19.06 -1.14
C SER A 74 2.35 20.09 -1.70
N LYS A 75 2.61 20.66 -2.88
CA LYS A 75 1.70 21.61 -3.52
C LYS A 75 0.35 20.99 -3.87
N THR A 76 0.35 19.73 -4.33
CA THR A 76 -0.87 19.05 -4.78
C THR A 76 -1.37 17.99 -3.81
N LYS A 77 -0.58 17.70 -2.75
CA LYS A 77 -0.79 16.63 -1.77
C LYS A 77 -0.88 15.24 -2.40
N LYS A 78 -0.35 15.08 -3.61
CA LYS A 78 -0.41 13.81 -4.36
C LYS A 78 0.85 13.01 -4.14
N MET A 79 0.66 11.73 -3.85
CA MET A 79 1.70 10.72 -3.96
C MET A 79 1.47 9.84 -5.19
N ASP A 80 2.56 9.32 -5.75
CA ASP A 80 2.57 8.28 -6.76
C ASP A 80 3.72 7.34 -6.44
N PHE A 81 3.42 6.34 -5.60
CA PHE A 81 4.38 5.33 -5.18
C PHE A 81 4.15 4.07 -5.99
N LYS A 82 5.16 3.67 -6.75
CA LYS A 82 5.22 2.37 -7.42
C LYS A 82 6.27 1.53 -6.72
N LEU A 83 5.86 0.43 -6.13
CA LEU A 83 6.67 -0.32 -5.17
C LEU A 83 6.71 -1.80 -5.56
N GLN A 84 7.90 -2.39 -5.52
CA GLN A 84 8.10 -3.79 -5.87
C GLN A 84 7.62 -4.71 -4.76
N ILE A 85 6.92 -5.77 -5.17
CA ILE A 85 6.60 -6.95 -4.38
C ILE A 85 7.40 -8.13 -4.94
N ASP A 86 7.90 -9.01 -4.07
CA ASP A 86 8.61 -10.21 -4.49
C ASP A 86 7.69 -11.12 -5.32
N TYR A 87 7.97 -11.22 -6.61
CA TYR A 87 7.13 -11.96 -7.54
C TYR A 87 7.12 -13.46 -7.21
N PRO A 88 8.27 -14.14 -7.00
CA PRO A 88 8.25 -15.57 -6.68
C PRO A 88 7.43 -15.91 -5.44
N ASP A 89 7.54 -15.14 -4.37
CA ASP A 89 6.76 -15.33 -3.13
C ASP A 89 5.27 -15.07 -3.39
N PHE A 90 4.93 -14.00 -4.11
CA PHE A 90 3.53 -13.72 -4.46
C PHE A 90 2.92 -14.83 -5.32
N ALA A 91 3.63 -15.30 -6.34
CA ALA A 91 3.16 -16.28 -7.31
C ALA A 91 2.98 -17.68 -6.70
N ASN A 92 3.83 -18.05 -5.74
CA ASN A 92 3.78 -19.35 -5.06
C ASN A 92 2.99 -19.32 -3.74
N GLY A 93 2.72 -18.12 -3.22
CA GLY A 93 1.96 -17.91 -1.99
C GLY A 93 0.48 -18.23 -2.16
N ASP A 94 -0.15 -18.64 -1.07
CA ASP A 94 -1.61 -18.72 -0.99
C ASP A 94 -2.24 -17.30 -0.93
N ALA A 95 -3.57 -17.24 -0.96
CA ALA A 95 -4.29 -15.96 -0.90
C ALA A 95 -3.88 -15.12 0.32
N LYS A 96 -3.58 -15.76 1.45
CA LYS A 96 -3.16 -15.07 2.67
C LYS A 96 -1.76 -14.47 2.49
N ARG A 97 -0.79 -15.23 1.96
CA ARG A 97 0.57 -14.72 1.71
C ARG A 97 0.58 -13.57 0.69
N GLN A 98 -0.25 -13.66 -0.34
CA GLN A 98 -0.43 -12.58 -1.32
C GLN A 98 -0.91 -11.28 -0.66
N GLN A 99 -1.92 -11.38 0.21
CA GLN A 99 -2.42 -10.21 0.98
C GLN A 99 -1.36 -9.67 1.95
N GLN A 100 -0.58 -10.54 2.59
CA GLN A 100 0.53 -10.14 3.47
C GLN A 100 1.58 -9.31 2.74
N LEU A 101 2.02 -9.77 1.57
CA LEU A 101 3.01 -9.06 0.76
C LEU A 101 2.53 -7.66 0.34
N ILE A 102 1.23 -7.52 0.02
CA ILE A 102 0.62 -6.22 -0.28
C ILE A 102 0.62 -5.34 0.98
N TYR A 103 0.22 -5.88 2.14
CA TYR A 103 0.26 -5.15 3.41
C TYR A 103 1.69 -4.71 3.77
N GLU A 104 2.69 -5.57 3.61
CA GLU A 104 4.11 -5.24 3.82
C GLU A 104 4.56 -4.07 2.92
N MET A 105 4.18 -4.10 1.63
CA MET A 105 4.41 -2.98 0.70
C MET A 105 3.73 -1.69 1.16
N LEU A 106 2.49 -1.77 1.67
CA LEU A 106 1.78 -0.63 2.22
C LEU A 106 2.50 -0.07 3.45
N MET A 107 2.97 -0.89 4.39
CA MET A 107 3.72 -0.40 5.54
C MET A 107 5.00 0.33 5.13
N ARG A 108 5.74 -0.22 4.14
CA ARG A 108 6.91 0.46 3.55
C ARG A 108 6.53 1.82 2.95
N SER A 109 5.35 1.93 2.32
CA SER A 109 4.89 3.20 1.77
C SER A 109 4.64 4.26 2.84
N LEU A 110 4.21 3.87 4.05
CA LEU A 110 4.04 4.78 5.17
C LEU A 110 5.39 5.29 5.70
N ASP A 111 6.38 4.39 5.79
CA ASP A 111 7.76 4.77 6.16
C ASP A 111 8.33 5.80 5.18
N LEU A 112 8.13 5.57 3.87
CA LEU A 112 8.54 6.50 2.83
C LEU A 112 7.84 7.86 2.92
N LEU A 113 6.59 7.93 3.41
CA LEU A 113 5.91 9.21 3.63
C LEU A 113 6.52 9.97 4.82
N ILE A 114 6.94 9.28 5.89
CA ILE A 114 7.69 9.88 7.00
C ILE A 114 9.01 10.45 6.47
N GLU A 115 9.74 9.71 5.64
CA GLU A 115 10.98 10.19 5.00
C GLU A 115 10.78 11.42 4.10
N LYS A 116 9.57 11.59 3.53
CA LYS A 116 9.19 12.80 2.78
C LYS A 116 8.80 13.99 3.66
N GLY A 117 8.85 13.84 4.99
CA GLY A 117 8.59 14.89 5.96
C GLY A 117 7.10 15.13 6.22
N LEU A 118 6.25 14.14 5.97
CA LEU A 118 4.84 14.21 6.35
C LEU A 118 4.70 13.94 7.85
N ASN A 119 3.55 14.34 8.41
CA ASN A 119 3.27 14.25 9.84
C ASN A 119 3.34 12.79 10.34
N GLU A 120 4.41 12.48 11.09
CA GLU A 120 4.70 11.15 11.61
C GLU A 120 3.59 10.66 12.55
N ALA A 121 3.06 11.50 13.43
CA ALA A 121 1.98 11.09 14.35
C ALA A 121 0.69 10.70 13.60
N GLY A 122 0.39 11.41 12.52
CA GLY A 122 -0.72 11.08 11.62
C GLY A 122 -0.48 9.74 10.90
N ILE A 123 0.72 9.55 10.36
CA ILE A 123 1.12 8.31 9.70
C ILE A 123 1.07 7.11 10.65
N GLU A 124 1.56 7.26 11.88
CA GLU A 124 1.49 6.19 12.88
C GLU A 124 0.05 5.88 13.31
N SER A 125 -0.82 6.89 13.36
CA SER A 125 -2.26 6.67 13.60
C SER A 125 -2.90 5.87 12.45
N LEU A 126 -2.60 6.21 11.19
CA LEU A 126 -3.03 5.45 10.02
C LEU A 126 -2.46 4.02 10.04
N ARG A 127 -1.20 3.87 10.46
CA ARG A 127 -0.52 2.58 10.59
C ARG A 127 -1.22 1.69 11.62
N GLN A 128 -1.54 2.21 12.80
CA GLN A 128 -2.24 1.46 13.86
C GLN A 128 -3.62 0.98 13.42
N ASP A 129 -4.36 1.84 12.72
CA ASP A 129 -5.66 1.49 12.15
C ASP A 129 -5.52 0.37 11.09
N THR A 130 -4.52 0.48 10.21
CA THR A 130 -4.23 -0.53 9.20
C THR A 130 -3.72 -1.84 9.82
N GLN A 131 -2.93 -1.78 10.89
CA GLN A 131 -2.48 -2.94 11.68
C GLN A 131 -3.66 -3.68 12.33
N SER A 132 -4.68 -2.97 12.77
CA SER A 132 -5.89 -3.58 13.34
C SER A 132 -6.61 -4.45 12.30
N VAL A 133 -6.68 -3.98 11.05
CA VAL A 133 -7.19 -4.76 9.91
C VAL A 133 -6.29 -5.96 9.62
N ALA A 134 -4.97 -5.75 9.60
CA ALA A 134 -4.00 -6.81 9.35
C ALA A 134 -4.05 -7.93 10.39
N LEU A 135 -4.26 -7.61 11.67
CA LEU A 135 -4.46 -8.57 12.75
C LEU A 135 -5.76 -9.37 12.56
N LYS A 136 -6.88 -8.69 12.24
CA LYS A 136 -8.18 -9.32 11.99
C LYS A 136 -8.11 -10.37 10.89
N HIS A 137 -7.37 -10.09 9.82
CA HIS A 137 -7.18 -11.01 8.68
C HIS A 137 -5.98 -11.94 8.82
N GLY A 138 -5.24 -11.84 9.93
CA GLY A 138 -4.07 -12.65 10.22
C GLY A 138 -2.88 -12.40 9.29
N TRP A 139 -2.83 -11.25 8.61
CA TRP A 139 -1.67 -10.84 7.80
C TRP A 139 -0.43 -10.68 8.68
N ILE A 140 -0.62 -10.22 9.92
CA ILE A 140 0.41 -10.19 10.95
C ILE A 140 -0.07 -10.95 12.19
N THR A 141 0.87 -11.33 13.06
CA THR A 141 0.60 -11.95 14.35
C THR A 141 1.02 -11.03 15.48
N THR A 142 0.26 -11.02 16.58
CA THR A 142 0.74 -10.43 17.84
C THR A 142 1.85 -11.32 18.40
N HIS A 143 3.03 -10.75 18.65
CA HIS A 143 4.08 -11.39 19.44
C HIS A 143 3.77 -11.28 20.94
#